data_AF-A0A4R5A114-F1
#
_entry.id   AF-A0A4R5A114-F1
#
_cell.length_a   1.000
_cell.length_b   1.000
_cell.length_c   1.000
_cell.angle_alpha   90.00
_cell.angle_beta   90.00
_cell.angle_gamma   90.00
#
_symmetry.space_group_name_H-M   'P 1'
#
loop_
_entity.id
_entity.type
_entity.pdbx_description
1 polymer ?
#
loop_
_entity_poly.entity_id
_entity_poly.type
_entity_poly.pdbx_seq_one_letter_code
_entity_poly.pdbx_strand_id
1 'polypeptide(L)' 'MALIQEPPVADYDDVTVMRLPRLIKGLDEAGLATALKYEAAHADRPVVKRMLTLRMMQLAAARRTP' A
#
# COMPACT_ATOMS: atom_id res chain seq x y z
N MET A 1 1.35 19.52 5.84
CA MET A 1 1.36 18.03 5.73
C MET A 1 -0.09 17.58 5.64
N ALA A 2 -0.46 16.85 4.59
CA ALA A 2 -1.81 16.28 4.52
C ALA A 2 -1.92 15.20 5.60
N LEU A 3 -2.77 15.45 6.60
CA LEU A 3 -3.13 14.46 7.59
C LEU A 3 -4.00 13.44 6.85
N ILE A 4 -3.44 12.28 6.48
CA ILE A 4 -4.24 11.20 5.91
C ILE A 4 -5.01 10.56 7.07
N GLN A 5 -6.11 11.19 7.47
CA GLN A 5 -6.89 10.77 8.65
C GLN A 5 -7.65 9.46 8.41
N GLU A 6 -7.86 9.07 7.15
CA GLU A 6 -8.69 7.92 6.79
C GLU A 6 -7.84 6.80 6.17
N PRO A 7 -8.10 5.55 6.55
CA PRO A 7 -7.40 4.41 5.97
C PRO A 7 -7.69 4.31 4.47
N PRO A 8 -6.71 3.84 3.65
CA PRO A 8 -6.86 3.75 2.20
C PRO A 8 -8.01 2.81 1.78
N VAL A 9 -8.45 1.91 2.65
CA VAL A 9 -9.59 1.00 2.49
C VAL A 9 -10.23 0.72 3.84
N ALA A 10 -11.47 0.24 3.85
CA ALA A 10 -12.14 -0.21 5.08
C ALA A 10 -11.32 -1.32 5.77
N ASP A 11 -11.30 -1.30 7.11
CA ASP A 11 -10.64 -2.26 7.98
C ASP A 11 -9.12 -2.44 7.72
N TYR A 12 -8.48 -1.44 7.10
CA TYR A 12 -7.06 -1.53 6.72
C TYR A 12 -6.11 -1.73 7.92
N ASP A 13 -6.46 -1.18 9.08
CA ASP A 13 -5.68 -1.37 10.30
C ASP A 13 -5.74 -2.81 10.81
N ASP A 14 -6.88 -3.49 10.61
CA ASP A 14 -7.10 -4.90 10.97
C ASP A 14 -6.53 -5.88 9.94
N VAL A 15 -6.04 -5.39 8.80
CA VAL A 15 -5.43 -6.23 7.77
C VAL A 15 -4.13 -6.83 8.30
N THR A 16 -4.11 -8.15 8.40
CA THR A 16 -2.88 -8.89 8.70
C THR A 16 -1.94 -8.91 7.50
N VAL A 17 -0.64 -9.09 7.77
CA VAL A 17 0.40 -9.27 6.74
C VAL A 17 0.04 -10.38 5.74
N MET A 18 -0.67 -11.43 6.18
CA MET A 18 -1.14 -12.52 5.32
C MET A 18 -2.25 -12.10 4.35
N ARG A 19 -3.12 -11.16 4.75
CA ARG A 19 -4.24 -10.65 3.93
C ARG A 19 -3.83 -9.50 3.02
N LEU A 20 -2.80 -8.75 3.40
CA LEU A 20 -2.31 -7.59 2.66
C LEU A 20 -2.04 -7.87 1.16
N PRO A 21 -1.42 -8.98 0.72
CA PRO A 21 -1.18 -9.25 -0.70
C PRO A 21 -2.46 -9.27 -1.55
N ARG A 22 -3.57 -9.79 -1.01
CA ARG A 22 -4.85 -9.83 -1.74
C ARG A 22 -5.45 -8.44 -1.86
N LEU A 23 -5.32 -7.64 -0.81
CA LEU A 23 -5.81 -6.27 -0.74
C LEU A 23 -5.07 -5.36 -1.73
N ILE A 24 -3.73 -5.37 -1.68
CA ILE A 24 -2.89 -4.51 -2.52
C ILE A 24 -2.84 -4.96 -4.00
N LYS A 25 -3.34 -6.16 -4.31
CA LYS A 25 -3.43 -6.65 -5.70
C LYS A 25 -4.35 -5.78 -6.54
N GLY A 26 -5.47 -5.33 -5.96
CA GLY A 26 -6.48 -4.51 -6.63
C GLY A 26 -6.16 -3.01 -6.66
N LEU A 27 -5.10 -2.57 -5.97
CA LEU A 27 -4.70 -1.17 -5.97
C LEU A 27 -3.80 -0.85 -7.16
N ASP A 28 -4.03 0.34 -7.73
CA ASP A 28 -3.13 0.95 -8.69
C ASP A 28 -1.99 1.71 -7.98
N GLU A 29 -1.11 2.35 -8.75
CA GLU A 29 0.02 3.09 -8.19
C GLU A 29 -0.42 4.22 -7.24
N ALA A 30 -1.53 4.90 -7.54
CA ALA A 30 -2.04 5.97 -6.70
C ALA A 30 -2.54 5.42 -5.36
N GLY A 31 -3.29 4.31 -5.38
CA GLY A 31 -3.75 3.62 -4.18
C GLY A 31 -2.60 3.11 -3.31
N LEU A 32 -1.56 2.54 -3.91
CA LEU A 32 -0.36 2.09 -3.20
C LEU A 32 0.43 3.26 -2.58
N ALA A 33 0.54 4.38 -3.29
CA ALA A 33 1.19 5.58 -2.76
C ALA A 33 0.42 6.17 -1.57
N THR A 34 -0.91 6.16 -1.60
CA THR A 34 -1.76 6.57 -0.47
C THR A 34 -1.55 5.65 0.72
N ALA A 35 -1.54 4.33 0.50
CA ALA A 35 -1.29 3.35 1.56
C ALA A 35 0.09 3.53 2.22
N LEU A 36 1.14 3.81 1.43
CA LEU A 36 2.48 4.09 1.97
C LEU A 36 2.51 5.35 2.85
N LYS A 37 1.83 6.41 2.42
CA LYS A 37 1.71 7.65 3.20
C LYS A 37 0.91 7.43 4.48
N TYR A 38 -0.17 6.66 4.42
CA TYR A 38 -0.96 6.27 5.59
C TYR A 38 -0.12 5.47 6.60
N GLU A 39 0.59 4.43 6.14
CA GLU A 39 1.47 3.64 6.99
C GLU A 39 2.54 4.50 7.67
N ALA A 40 3.21 5.38 6.93
CA ALA A 40 4.24 6.26 7.48
C ALA A 40 3.70 7.27 8.52
N ALA A 41 2.40 7.58 8.48
CA ALA A 41 1.77 8.54 9.36
C ALA A 41 1.11 7.91 10.61
N HIS A 42 0.75 6.61 10.59
CA HIS A 42 -0.06 5.98 11.64
C HIS A 42 0.66 4.82 12.33
N ALA A 43 0.84 3.70 11.63
CA ALA A 43 1.28 2.44 12.24
C ALA A 43 2.77 2.16 12.05
N ASP A 44 3.41 2.81 11.07
CA ASP A 44 4.80 2.70 10.66
C ASP A 44 5.33 1.26 10.46
N ARG A 45 4.46 0.33 10.04
CA ARG A 45 4.78 -1.10 9.96
C ARG A 45 5.82 -1.38 8.85
N PRO A 46 7.08 -1.73 9.16
CA PRO A 46 8.13 -1.81 8.15
C PRO A 46 7.87 -2.90 7.09
N VAL A 47 7.30 -4.04 7.52
CA VAL A 47 6.96 -5.15 6.64
C VAL A 47 5.88 -4.75 5.63
N VAL A 48 4.83 -4.03 6.09
CA VAL A 48 3.73 -3.56 5.23
C VAL A 48 4.24 -2.56 4.20
N LYS A 49 5.04 -1.57 4.62
CA LYS A 49 5.70 -0.62 3.72
C LYS A 49 6.54 -1.32 2.65
N ARG A 50 7.31 -2.35 3.03
CA ARG A 50 8.11 -3.13 2.08
C ARG A 50 7.24 -3.84 1.04
N MET A 51 6.12 -4.44 1.45
CA MET A 51 5.19 -5.11 0.55
C MET A 51 4.52 -4.14 -0.43
N LEU A 52 4.11 -2.95 0.04
CA LEU A 52 3.56 -1.89 -0.81
C LEU A 52 4.57 -1.40 -1.86
N THR A 53 5.81 -1.14 -1.43
CA THR A 53 6.90 -0.71 -2.33
C THR A 53 7.21 -1.77 -3.39
N LEU A 54 7.27 -3.05 -3.01
CA LEU A 54 7.48 -4.15 -3.97
C LEU A 54 6.36 -4.21 -5.01
N ARG A 55 5.11 -4.02 -4.59
CA ARG A 55 3.97 -4.01 -5.51
C ARG A 55 4.03 -2.83 -6.49
N MET A 56 4.43 -1.64 -6.04
CA MET A 56 4.66 -0.50 -6.92
C MET A 56 5.75 -0.79 -7.96
N MET A 57 6.87 -1.41 -7.55
CA MET A 57 7.93 -1.79 -8.48
C MET A 57 7.45 -2.79 -9.54
N GLN A 58 6.59 -3.75 -9.16
CA GLN A 58 5.99 -4.69 -10.10
C GLN A 58 5.06 -4.01 -11.11
N LEU A 59 4.24 -3.05 -10.69
CA LEU A 59 3.39 -2.27 -11.60
C LEU A 59 4.23 -1.43 -12.58
N ALA A 60 5.28 -0.78 -12.07
CA ALA A 60 6.19 0.00 -12.90
C ALA A 60 6.94 -0.88 -13.91
N ALA A 61 7.36 -2.09 -13.52
CA ALA A 61 7.98 -3.05 -14.42
C ALA A 61 7.01 -3.56 -15.50
N ALA A 62 5.78 -3.89 -15.12
CA ALA A 62 4.75 -4.36 -16.04
C ALA A 62 4.39 -3.31 -17.10
N ARG A 63 4.37 -2.00 -16.75
CA ARG A 63 4.17 -0.94 -17.75
C ARG A 63 5.32 -0.80 -18.77
N ARG A 64 6.52 -1.26 -18.42
CA ARG A 64 7.71 -1.19 -19.28
C ARG A 64 7.88 -2.41 -20.19
N THR A 65 7.10 -3.46 -19.98
CA THR A 65 7.12 -4.67 -20.81
C THR A 65 5.86 -4.67 -21.68
N PRO A 66 5.94 -4.20 -22.94
CA PRO A 66 4.83 -4.32 -23.89
C PRO A 66 4.60 -5.77 -24.33
#